data_AF-E6PW25-F1
#
_entry.id   AF-E6PW25-F1
#
_cell.length_a   1.000
_cell.length_b   1.000
_cell.length_c   1.000
_cell.angle_alpha   90.00
_cell.angle_beta   90.00
_cell.angle_gamma   90.00
#
_symmetry.space_group_name_H-M   'P 1'
#
loop_
_entity.id
_entity.type
_entity.pdbx_description
1 polymer ?
#
loop_
_entity_poly.entity_id
_entity_poly.type
_entity_poly.pdbx_seq_one_letter_code
_entity_poly.pdbx_strand_id
1 'polypeptide(L)' 'MQGEDDAYGTLEQVDRIVRILPHTRTLVLPNCGHVPQRDAPEEVIRATPNVVATHTGRIPATSSPQG' A
#
# COMPACT_ATOMS: atom_id res chain seq x y z
N MET A 1 -0.56 4.10 -0.47
CA MET A 1 -1.51 5.00 0.20
C MET A 1 -0.69 6.15 0.75
N GLN A 2 -1.20 7.37 0.73
CA GLN A 2 -0.48 8.57 1.13
C GLN A 2 -1.44 9.47 1.92
N GLY A 3 -1.02 9.96 3.08
CA GLY A 3 -1.73 11.05 3.75
C GLY A 3 -1.50 12.37 3.00
N GLU A 4 -2.56 13.16 2.81
CA GLU A 4 -2.46 14.49 2.18
C GLU A 4 -1.56 15.45 2.96
N ASP A 5 -1.55 15.34 4.29
CA ASP A 5 -0.79 16.19 5.23
C ASP A 5 0.48 15.50 5.75
N ASP A 6 1.01 14.53 5.02
CA ASP A 6 2.25 13.85 5.39
C ASP A 6 3.45 14.82 5.33
N ALA A 7 4.15 14.96 6.45
CA ALA A 7 5.33 15.83 6.57
C ALA A 7 6.63 15.21 6.01
N TYR A 8 6.63 13.90 5.73
CA TYR A 8 7.83 13.17 5.32
C TYR A 8 7.78 12.76 3.83
N GLY A 9 6.59 12.45 3.31
CA GLY A 9 6.37 12.06 1.92
C GLY A 9 5.57 13.10 1.14
N THR A 10 5.80 13.20 -0.17
CA THR A 10 5.05 14.12 -1.05
C THR A 10 4.18 13.39 -2.06
N LEU A 11 3.04 13.99 -2.44
CA LEU A 11 2.18 13.45 -3.50
C LEU A 11 2.93 13.31 -4.84
N GLU A 12 3.85 14.23 -5.15
CA GLU A 12 4.67 14.15 -6.36
C GLU A 12 5.52 12.88 -6.41
N GLN A 13 6.08 12.46 -5.26
CA GLN A 13 6.84 11.21 -5.17
C GLN A 13 5.96 9.99 -5.46
N VAL A 14 4.73 9.99 -4.92
CA VAL A 14 3.75 8.91 -5.13
C VAL A 14 3.32 8.85 -6.59
N ASP A 15 3.04 9.99 -7.21
CA ASP A 15 2.69 10.07 -8.62
C ASP A 15 3.82 9.55 -9.51
N ARG A 16 5.08 9.84 -9.16
CA ARG A 16 6.25 9.29 -9.87
C ARG A 16 6.32 7.77 -9.76
N ILE A 17 6.00 7.19 -8.60
CA ILE A 17 5.96 5.73 -8.41
C ILE A 17 4.91 5.10 -9.33
N VAL A 18 3.70 5.65 -9.39
CA VAL A 18 2.63 5.11 -10.24
C VAL A 18 2.97 5.20 -11.72
N ARG A 19 3.66 6.26 -12.16
CA ARG A 19 4.11 6.38 -13.56
C ARG A 19 5.10 5.28 -13.98
N ILE A 20 5.89 4.73 -13.06
CA ILE A 20 6.96 3.77 -13.39
C ILE A 20 6.60 2.31 -13.02
N LEU A 21 5.63 2.08 -12.15
CA LEU A 21 5.22 0.74 -11.71
C LEU A 21 3.80 0.39 -12.20
N PRO A 22 3.65 -0.48 -13.21
CA PRO A 22 2.38 -0.74 -13.88
C PRO A 22 1.32 -1.46 -13.03
N HIS A 23 1.73 -2.09 -11.93
CA HIS A 23 0.82 -2.81 -11.01
C HIS A 23 0.62 -2.04 -9.70
N THR A 24 0.59 -0.71 -9.76
CA THR A 24 0.36 0.12 -8.58
C THR A 24 -0.85 1.03 -8.77
N ARG A 25 -1.46 1.42 -7.66
CA ARG A 25 -2.52 2.42 -7.63
C ARG A 25 -2.30 3.36 -6.46
N THR A 26 -2.68 4.62 -6.63
CA THR A 26 -2.64 5.63 -5.57
C THR A 26 -3.97 5.66 -4.82
N LEU A 27 -3.88 5.80 -3.51
CA LEU A 27 -4.98 6.21 -2.64
C LEU A 27 -4.44 7.34 -1.77
N VAL A 28 -4.97 8.55 -1.96
CA VAL A 28 -4.69 9.71 -1.13
C VAL A 28 -5.77 9.81 -0.06
N LEU A 29 -5.37 10.01 1.19
CA LEU A 29 -6.26 10.11 2.34
C LEU A 29 -6.31 11.58 2.78
N PRO A 30 -7.47 12.26 2.69
CA PRO A 30 -7.59 13.65 3.08
C PRO A 30 -7.51 13.80 4.61
N ASN A 31 -6.97 14.92 5.08
CA ASN A 31 -6.79 15.22 6.52
C ASN A 31 -5.98 14.14 7.28
N CYS A 32 -5.03 13.49 6.61
CA CYS A 32 -4.25 12.38 7.15
C CYS A 32 -2.76 12.69 7.09
N GLY A 33 -2.05 12.47 8.18
CA GLY A 33 -0.60 12.64 8.25
C GLY A 33 0.16 11.38 7.83
N HIS A 34 1.37 11.24 8.37
CA HIS A 34 2.30 10.17 8.01
C HIS A 34 1.88 8.76 8.48
N VAL A 35 0.94 8.66 9.41
CA VAL A 35 0.54 7.37 9.99
C VAL A 35 -0.94 7.05 9.67
N PRO A 36 -1.27 6.68 8.42
CA PRO A 36 -2.62 6.33 7.99
C PRO A 36 -3.33 5.28 8.85
N GLN A 37 -2.58 4.31 9.39
CA GLN A 37 -3.13 3.26 10.25
C GLN A 37 -3.69 3.84 11.56
N ARG A 38 -3.17 4.98 12.02
CA ARG A 38 -3.64 5.70 13.20
C ARG A 38 -4.72 6.71 12.81
N ASP A 39 -4.49 7.48 11.74
CA ASP A 39 -5.29 8.65 11.39
C ASP A 39 -6.57 8.28 10.62
N ALA A 40 -6.54 7.21 9.83
CA ALA A 40 -7.66 6.73 9.01
C ALA A 40 -7.73 5.18 8.96
N PRO A 41 -7.88 4.50 10.12
CA PRO A 41 -7.79 3.04 10.21
C PRO A 41 -8.81 2.30 9.33
N GLU A 42 -10.04 2.80 9.24
CA GLU A 42 -11.10 2.17 8.44
C GLU A 42 -10.81 2.24 6.94
N GLU A 43 -10.30 3.37 6.47
CA GLU A 43 -9.91 3.58 5.08
C GLU A 43 -8.78 2.63 4.68
N VAL A 44 -7.78 2.48 5.56
CA VAL A 44 -6.67 1.55 5.37
C VAL A 44 -7.18 0.10 5.30
N ILE A 45 -8.02 -0.31 6.25
CA ILE A 45 -8.59 -1.66 6.28
C ILE A 45 -9.37 -1.94 4.99
N ARG A 46 -10.22 -1.02 4.55
CA ARG A 46 -11.03 -1.19 3.34
C ARG A 46 -10.19 -1.28 2.07
N ALA A 47 -9.09 -0.55 2.00
CA ALA A 47 -8.22 -0.53 0.82
C ALA A 47 -7.27 -1.74 0.72
N THR A 48 -7.00 -2.43 1.83
CA THR A 48 -6.00 -3.52 1.92
C THR A 48 -6.36 -4.79 1.12
N PRO A 49 -7.59 -5.35 1.17
CA PRO A 49 -7.96 -6.55 0.42
C PRO A 49 -7.71 -6.43 -1.09
N ASN A 50 -8.00 -5.25 -1.65
CA ASN A 50 -7.81 -4.95 -3.06
C ASN A 50 -6.33 -4.95 -3.50
N VAL A 51 -5.37 -4.80 -2.56
CA VAL A 51 -3.92 -4.88 -2.84
C VAL A 51 -3.43 -6.33 -2.79
N VAL A 52 -3.88 -7.09 -1.78
CA VAL A 52 -3.45 -8.49 -1.59
C VAL A 52 -4.00 -9.41 -2.68
N ALA A 53 -5.25 -9.22 -3.07
CA ALA A 53 -5.89 -10.05 -4.10
C ALA A 53 -5.28 -9.87 -5.51
N THR A 54 -4.65 -8.72 -5.79
CA THR A 54 -4.04 -8.42 -7.09
C THR A 54 -2.57 -8.87 -7.20
N HIS A 55 -1.92 -9.19 -6.08
CA HIS A 55 -0.52 -9.62 -6.01
C HIS A 55 -0.35 -11.05 -5.50
N THR A 56 -1.27 -11.98 -5.82
CA THR A 56 -1.14 -13.40 -5.49
C THR A 56 -0.03 -14.07 -6.32
N GLY A 57 1.22 -13.68 -6.06
CA GLY A 57 2.37 -14.54 -6.29
C GLY A 57 2.21 -15.74 -5.37
N ARG A 58 2.18 -16.93 -5.95
CA ARG A 58 2.14 -18.20 -5.23
C ARG A 58 3.24 -18.22 -4.17
N ILE A 59 2.86 -18.34 -2.89
CA ILE A 59 3.83 -18.72 -1.85
C ILE A 59 4.39 -20.08 -2.28
N PRO A 60 5.68 -20.22 -2.62
CA PRO A 60 6.23 -21.54 -2.89
C PRO A 60 6.06 -22.36 -1.61
N ALA A 61 5.43 -23.54 -1.75
CA ALA A 61 5.30 -24.45 -0.63
C ALA A 61 6.70 -24.68 -0.04
N THR A 62 6.87 -24.40 1.24
CA THR A 62 8.08 -24.75 1.97
C THR A 62 8.27 -26.26 1.84
N SER A 63 9.27 -26.69 1.09
CA SER A 63 9.67 -28.10 1.08
C SER A 63 10.13 -28.46 2.49
N SER A 64 9.40 -29.36 3.15
CA SER A 64 9.83 -29.96 4.41
C SER A 64 11.24 -30.54 4.27
N PRO A 65 12.10 -30.44 5.30
CA PRO A 65 13.38 -31.13 5.27
C PRO A 65 13.11 -32.64 5.20
N GLN A 66 13.64 -33.28 4.17
CA GLN A 66 13.65 -34.73 4.06
C GLN A 66 14.57 -35.26 5.15
N GLY A 67 13.98 -35.97 6.11
CA GLY A 67 14.70 -36.88 7.01
C GLY A 67 14.87 -38.25 6.36
#